data_AF-A0A2U1XZ50-F1
#
_entry.id   AF-A0A2U1XZ50-F1
#
_cell.length_a   1.000
_cell.length_b   1.000
_cell.length_c   1.000
_cell.angle_alpha   90.00
_cell.angle_beta   90.00
_cell.angle_gamma   90.00
#
_symmetry.space_group_name_H-M   'P 1'
#
loop_
_entity.id
_entity.type
_entity.pdbx_description
1 polymer ?
#
loop_
_entity_poly.entity_id
_entity_poly.type
_entity_poly.pdbx_seq_one_letter_code
_entity_poly.pdbx_strand_id
1 'polypeptide(L)'
;MPRLTDTQRVELALPAAILFEIANPAAEPEDADILLALQGAARAPLDGLGLRDTRKVVERIRRASGAVQDGVGRGLVDTDVALAAALRWIDLVLEDGFLVLHSGSEADRAIARLRGIIGAGPFPEADERAASIMRALGARGYFLPLAGLHTAGAESTAA
;
A
#
# COMPACT_ATOMS: atom_id res chain seq x y z
N MET A 1 5.09 -1.39 21.50
CA MET A 1 5.19 -1.66 20.05
C MET A 1 6.62 -1.39 19.60
N PRO A 2 7.22 -2.26 18.77
CA PRO A 2 8.54 -2.02 18.21
C PRO A 2 8.56 -0.69 17.44
N ARG A 3 9.66 0.06 17.52
CA ARG A 3 9.81 1.34 16.81
C ARG A 3 9.99 1.06 15.33
N LEU A 4 8.98 1.38 14.52
CA LEU A 4 9.05 1.29 13.06
C LEU A 4 10.05 2.32 12.51
N THR A 5 10.89 1.90 11.57
CA THR A 5 11.75 2.76 10.78
C THR A 5 10.94 3.62 9.81
N ASP A 6 11.48 4.75 9.33
CA ASP A 6 10.82 5.59 8.33
C ASP A 6 10.41 4.79 7.08
N THR A 7 11.23 3.83 6.64
CA THR A 7 10.94 3.00 5.47
C THR A 7 9.74 2.09 5.72
N GLN A 8 9.72 1.37 6.84
CA GLN A 8 8.59 0.51 7.22
C GLN A 8 7.29 1.30 7.35
N ARG A 9 7.35 2.54 7.87
CA ARG A 9 6.17 3.41 7.96
C ARG A 9 5.64 3.78 6.58
N VAL A 10 6.52 4.06 5.61
CA VAL A 10 6.12 4.30 4.22
C VAL A 10 5.51 3.04 3.62
N GLU A 11 6.17 1.89 3.76
CA GLU A 11 5.70 0.60 3.21
C GLU A 11 4.31 0.22 3.73
N LEU A 12 4.04 0.47 5.02
CA LEU A 12 2.73 0.22 5.63
C LEU A 12 1.65 1.24 5.21
N ALA A 13 2.01 2.51 5.03
CA ALA A 13 1.05 3.56 4.72
C ALA A 13 0.70 3.66 3.23
N LEU A 14 1.67 3.34 2.35
CA LEU A 14 1.58 3.58 0.92
C LEU A 14 0.40 2.86 0.23
N PRO A 15 0.09 1.58 0.51
CA PRO A 15 -1.04 0.89 -0.11
C PRO A 15 -2.37 1.60 0.10
N ALA A 16 -2.67 1.95 1.35
CA ALA A 16 -3.92 2.62 1.71
C ALA A 16 -3.99 4.04 1.16
N ALA A 17 -2.86 4.77 1.15
CA ALA A 17 -2.78 6.09 0.54
C ALA A 17 -3.10 6.05 -0.97
N ILE A 18 -2.55 5.07 -1.70
CA ILE A 18 -2.80 4.91 -3.13
C ILE A 18 -4.25 4.54 -3.43
N LEU A 19 -4.80 3.56 -2.71
CA LEU A 19 -6.20 3.18 -2.91
C LEU A 19 -7.13 4.35 -2.62
N PHE A 20 -6.84 5.14 -1.58
CA PHE A 20 -7.59 6.36 -1.30
C PHE A 20 -7.49 7.38 -2.44
N GLU A 21 -6.28 7.66 -2.93
CA GLU A 21 -6.07 8.63 -4.02
C GLU A 21 -6.80 8.24 -5.32
N ILE A 22 -6.87 6.94 -5.63
CA ILE A 22 -7.55 6.43 -6.83
C ILE A 22 -9.06 6.40 -6.63
N ALA A 23 -9.56 5.92 -5.49
CA ALA A 23 -10.99 5.75 -5.26
C ALA A 23 -11.73 7.07 -4.97
N ASN A 24 -11.09 8.00 -4.24
CA ASN A 24 -11.74 9.21 -3.74
C ASN A 24 -12.41 10.10 -4.83
N PRO A 25 -11.83 10.31 -6.02
CA PRO A 25 -12.47 11.09 -7.07
C PRO A 25 -13.74 10.45 -7.65
N ALA A 26 -13.88 9.13 -7.55
CA ALA A 26 -14.99 8.36 -8.12
C ALA A 26 -16.01 7.89 -7.06
N ALA A 27 -15.73 8.13 -5.78
CA ALA A 27 -16.52 7.61 -4.68
C ALA A 27 -17.91 8.26 -4.59
N GLU A 28 -18.90 7.43 -4.32
CA GLU A 28 -20.26 7.85 -4.02
C GLU A 28 -20.44 8.06 -2.50
N PRO A 29 -21.52 8.73 -2.03
CA PRO A 29 -21.73 8.96 -0.61
C PRO A 29 -21.74 7.69 0.25
N GLU A 30 -22.17 6.56 -0.31
CA GLU A 30 -22.15 5.24 0.34
C GLU A 30 -20.74 4.66 0.55
N ASP A 31 -19.73 5.13 -0.18
CA ASP A 31 -18.33 4.70 -0.07
C ASP A 31 -17.55 5.45 1.02
N ALA A 32 -18.21 6.38 1.73
CA ALA A 32 -17.55 7.24 2.70
C ALA A 32 -16.82 6.45 3.81
N ASP A 33 -17.36 5.31 4.22
CA ASP A 33 -16.75 4.45 5.25
C ASP A 33 -15.49 3.75 4.75
N ILE A 34 -15.44 3.33 3.47
CA ILE A 34 -14.25 2.79 2.80
C ILE A 34 -13.16 3.85 2.77
N LEU A 35 -13.50 5.06 2.32
CA LEU A 35 -12.53 6.16 2.23
C LEU A 35 -11.95 6.55 3.60
N LEU A 36 -12.79 6.60 4.64
CA LEU A 36 -12.33 6.85 6.00
C LEU A 36 -11.39 5.76 6.51
N ALA A 37 -11.71 4.49 6.25
CA ALA A 37 -10.86 3.36 6.62
C ALA A 37 -9.49 3.42 5.93
N LEU A 38 -9.45 3.76 4.64
CA LEU A 38 -8.19 3.92 3.90
C LEU A 38 -7.36 5.11 4.44
N GLN A 39 -8.00 6.24 4.73
CA GLN A 39 -7.32 7.37 5.37
C GLN A 39 -6.76 7.01 6.74
N GLY A 40 -7.53 6.28 7.56
CA GLY A 40 -7.09 5.79 8.86
C GLY A 40 -5.86 4.88 8.74
N ALA A 41 -5.93 3.89 7.85
CA ALA A 41 -4.83 2.97 7.57
C ALA A 41 -3.56 3.69 7.06
N ALA A 42 -3.70 4.72 6.22
CA ALA A 42 -2.56 5.52 5.75
C ALA A 42 -1.92 6.36 6.87
N ARG A 43 -2.70 6.75 7.90
CA ARG A 43 -2.22 7.58 9.02
C ARG A 43 -1.65 6.78 10.18
N ALA A 44 -2.19 5.59 10.47
CA ALA A 44 -1.81 4.79 11.63
C ALA A 44 -0.28 4.56 11.75
N PRO A 45 0.46 4.28 10.65
CA PRO A 45 1.91 4.12 10.71
C PRO A 45 2.68 5.41 11.07
N LEU A 46 2.03 6.57 11.12
CA LEU A 46 2.62 7.85 11.48
C LEU A 46 2.36 8.26 12.93
N ASP A 47 1.49 7.51 13.63
CA ASP A 47 1.10 7.83 15.00
C ASP A 47 2.31 7.83 15.94
N GLY A 48 2.31 8.80 16.85
CA GLY A 48 3.39 9.03 17.81
C GLY A 48 4.66 9.69 17.25
N LEU A 49 4.71 10.04 15.96
CA LEU A 49 5.80 10.85 15.41
C LEU A 49 5.63 12.33 15.78
N GLY A 50 6.76 13.01 15.99
CA GLY A 50 6.79 14.47 16.07
C GLY A 50 6.56 15.10 14.69
N LEU A 51 6.04 16.33 14.64
CA LEU A 51 5.69 17.03 13.40
C LEU A 51 6.77 17.01 12.31
N ARG A 52 8.04 17.14 12.70
CA ARG A 52 9.19 17.11 11.78
C ARG A 52 9.31 15.75 11.08
N ASP A 53 9.20 14.67 11.84
CA ASP A 53 9.36 13.31 11.33
C ASP A 53 8.13 12.89 10.53
N THR A 54 6.92 13.27 10.98
CA THR A 54 5.69 13.09 10.21
C THR A 54 5.83 13.71 8.82
N ARG A 55 6.26 14.97 8.71
CA ARG A 55 6.47 15.63 7.41
C ARG A 55 7.47 14.88 6.53
N LYS A 56 8.59 14.44 7.12
CA LYS A 56 9.62 13.69 6.39
C LYS A 56 9.07 12.38 5.80
N VAL A 57 8.28 11.64 6.58
CA VAL A 57 7.68 10.37 6.14
C VAL A 57 6.58 10.63 5.10
N VAL A 58 5.73 11.63 5.31
CA VAL A 58 4.70 12.03 4.33
C VAL A 58 5.31 12.41 2.97
N GLU A 59 6.40 13.17 2.96
CA GLU A 59 7.12 13.49 1.71
C GLU A 59 7.75 12.26 1.04
N ARG A 60 8.08 11.22 1.80
CA ARG A 60 8.50 9.93 1.22
C ARG A 60 7.31 9.16 0.65
N ILE A 61 6.18 9.12 1.35
CA ILE A 61 4.93 8.51 0.85
C ILE A 61 4.55 9.19 -0.47
N ARG A 62 4.48 10.53 -0.51
CA ARG A 62 4.15 11.29 -1.72
C ARG A 62 5.06 10.97 -2.91
N ARG A 63 6.38 10.86 -2.70
CA ARG A 63 7.32 10.49 -3.76
C ARG A 63 7.13 9.05 -4.25
N ALA A 64 6.86 8.11 -3.34
CA ALA A 64 6.53 6.74 -3.70
C ALA A 64 5.18 6.67 -4.43
N SER A 65 4.19 7.46 -3.99
CA SER A 65 2.88 7.53 -4.64
C SER A 65 3.00 7.97 -6.10
N GLY A 66 3.84 8.95 -6.40
CA GLY A 66 4.09 9.37 -7.79
C GLY A 66 4.62 8.23 -8.67
N ALA A 67 5.48 7.35 -8.14
CA ALA A 67 5.98 6.19 -8.88
C ALA A 67 4.88 5.13 -9.09
N VAL A 68 4.01 4.93 -8.09
CA VAL A 68 2.84 4.06 -8.23
C VAL A 68 1.90 4.62 -9.29
N GLN A 69 1.50 5.89 -9.19
CA GLN A 69 0.64 6.60 -10.14
C GLN A 69 1.14 6.50 -11.59
N ASP A 70 2.46 6.63 -11.80
CA ASP A 70 3.08 6.44 -13.10
C ASP A 70 2.91 4.98 -13.60
N GLY A 71 3.06 3.99 -12.71
CA GLY A 71 2.91 2.57 -13.01
C GLY A 71 1.47 2.09 -13.21
N VAL A 72 0.50 2.63 -12.46
CA VAL A 72 -0.92 2.44 -12.75
C VAL A 72 -1.33 3.14 -14.03
N GLY A 73 -0.53 4.09 -14.52
CA GLY A 73 -0.71 4.81 -15.78
C GLY A 73 -1.32 6.19 -15.56
N ARG A 74 -0.48 7.23 -15.63
CA ARG A 74 -0.96 8.62 -15.72
C ARG A 74 -1.95 8.75 -16.87
N GLY A 75 -3.15 9.22 -16.58
CA GLY A 75 -4.17 9.48 -17.60
C GLY A 75 -4.97 8.25 -18.01
N LEU A 76 -4.98 7.17 -17.22
CA LEU A 76 -6.11 6.24 -17.29
C LEU A 76 -7.41 7.01 -17.04
N VAL A 77 -8.31 6.94 -18.02
CA VAL A 77 -9.67 7.46 -17.93
C VAL A 77 -10.55 6.53 -17.08
N ASP A 78 -10.08 5.30 -16.85
CA ASP A 78 -10.85 4.23 -16.21
C ASP A 78 -10.32 3.92 -14.79
N THR A 79 -11.11 4.34 -13.80
CA THR A 79 -10.86 4.11 -12.37
C THR A 79 -10.80 2.63 -12.02
N ASP A 80 -11.57 1.78 -12.70
CA ASP A 80 -11.65 0.35 -12.37
C ASP A 80 -10.36 -0.37 -12.72
N VAL A 81 -9.76 -0.05 -13.88
CA VAL A 81 -8.44 -0.58 -14.28
C VAL A 81 -7.36 -0.11 -13.31
N ALA A 82 -7.41 1.15 -12.89
CA ALA A 82 -6.44 1.70 -11.95
C ALA A 82 -6.55 1.03 -10.56
N LEU A 83 -7.77 0.85 -10.06
CA LEU A 83 -8.00 0.14 -8.80
C LEU A 83 -7.59 -1.34 -8.90
N ALA A 84 -7.92 -2.01 -10.00
CA ALA A 84 -7.54 -3.41 -10.22
C ALA A 84 -6.01 -3.59 -10.23
N ALA A 85 -5.28 -2.71 -10.92
CA ALA A 85 -3.81 -2.71 -10.93
C ALA A 85 -3.21 -2.43 -9.54
N ALA A 86 -3.76 -1.47 -8.79
CA ALA A 86 -3.31 -1.17 -7.44
C ALA A 86 -3.57 -2.33 -6.47
N LEU A 87 -4.75 -2.96 -6.55
CA LEU A 87 -5.08 -4.13 -5.74
C LEU A 87 -4.20 -5.34 -6.10
N ARG A 88 -3.96 -5.59 -7.39
CA ARG A 88 -3.07 -6.66 -7.81
C ARG A 88 -1.63 -6.43 -7.35
N TRP A 89 -1.16 -5.18 -7.38
CA TRP A 89 0.12 -4.83 -6.80
C TRP A 89 0.18 -5.11 -5.30
N ILE A 90 -0.87 -4.77 -4.55
CA ILE A 90 -0.96 -5.09 -3.13
C ILE A 90 -0.89 -6.60 -2.89
N ASP A 91 -1.56 -7.39 -3.73
CA ASP A 91 -1.49 -8.85 -3.66
C ASP A 91 -0.06 -9.37 -3.83
N LEU A 92 0.67 -8.87 -4.83
CA LEU A 92 2.08 -9.23 -5.02
C LEU A 92 2.93 -8.87 -3.80
N VAL A 93 2.71 -7.69 -3.21
CA VAL A 93 3.45 -7.24 -2.02
C VAL A 93 3.17 -8.14 -0.80
N LEU A 94 1.94 -8.66 -0.67
CA LEU A 94 1.55 -9.61 0.37
C LEU A 94 2.10 -11.02 0.10
N GLU A 95 1.98 -11.50 -1.13
CA GLU A 95 2.46 -12.82 -1.60
C GLU A 95 3.98 -12.95 -1.41
N ASP A 96 4.73 -11.92 -1.79
CA ASP A 96 6.19 -11.86 -1.62
C ASP A 96 6.62 -11.57 -0.17
N GLY A 97 5.67 -11.36 0.73
CA GLY A 97 5.91 -11.13 2.15
C GLY A 97 6.62 -9.82 2.46
N PHE A 98 6.45 -8.78 1.64
CA PHE A 98 6.95 -7.43 1.96
C PHE A 98 6.07 -6.70 2.96
N LEU A 99 4.78 -7.05 3.01
CA LEU A 99 3.80 -6.48 3.91
C LEU A 99 2.96 -7.59 4.55
N VAL A 100 2.52 -7.36 5.79
CA VAL A 100 1.56 -8.23 6.47
C VAL A 100 0.35 -7.40 6.84
N LEU A 101 -0.81 -7.77 6.31
CA LEU A 101 -2.10 -7.22 6.73
C LEU A 101 -2.65 -8.06 7.88
N HIS A 102 -3.03 -7.40 8.97
CA HIS A 102 -3.79 -8.05 10.02
C HIS A 102 -5.22 -8.28 9.52
N SER A 103 -5.63 -9.56 9.46
CA SER A 103 -6.99 -9.94 9.11
C SER A 103 -8.00 -9.25 10.02
N GLY A 104 -9.05 -8.67 9.43
CA GLY A 104 -10.05 -7.90 10.15
C GLY A 104 -9.58 -6.51 10.60
N SER A 105 -8.43 -6.02 10.13
CA SER A 105 -8.10 -4.59 10.25
C SER A 105 -9.01 -3.74 9.37
N GLU A 106 -9.06 -2.43 9.64
CA GLU A 106 -9.79 -1.48 8.77
C GLU A 106 -9.25 -1.50 7.34
N ALA A 107 -7.93 -1.58 7.17
CA ALA A 107 -7.28 -1.71 5.87
C ALA A 107 -7.73 -2.97 5.12
N ASP A 108 -7.71 -4.12 5.80
CA ASP A 108 -8.13 -5.42 5.22
C ASP A 108 -9.60 -5.38 4.78
N ARG A 109 -10.50 -4.86 5.62
CA ARG A 109 -11.93 -4.69 5.27
C ARG A 109 -12.14 -3.73 4.11
N ALA A 110 -11.40 -2.61 4.07
CA ALA A 110 -11.51 -1.63 2.98
C ALA A 110 -11.04 -2.22 1.65
N ILE A 111 -9.91 -2.94 1.64
CA ILE A 111 -9.39 -3.66 0.47
C ILE A 111 -10.41 -4.70 -0.01
N ALA A 112 -10.97 -5.50 0.90
CA ALA A 112 -11.96 -6.52 0.56
C ALA A 112 -13.23 -5.91 -0.07
N ARG A 113 -13.69 -4.76 0.43
CA ARG A 113 -14.83 -4.04 -0.14
C ARG A 113 -14.53 -3.46 -1.52
N LEU A 114 -13.37 -2.82 -1.70
CA LEU A 114 -12.96 -2.32 -3.02
C LEU A 114 -12.92 -3.43 -4.07
N ARG A 115 -12.41 -4.62 -3.71
CA ARG A 115 -12.47 -5.80 -4.58
C ARG A 115 -13.90 -6.20 -4.98
N GLY A 116 -14.86 -6.02 -4.07
CA GLY A 116 -16.27 -6.27 -4.34
C GLY A 116 -16.89 -5.26 -5.31
N ILE A 117 -16.46 -3.99 -5.26
CA ILE A 117 -16.97 -2.90 -6.11
C ILE A 117 -16.49 -3.05 -7.55
N ILE A 118 -15.19 -3.28 -7.75
CA ILE A 118 -14.58 -3.36 -9.09
C ILE A 118 -15.08 -4.62 -9.85
N GLY A 119 -15.60 -5.60 -9.13
CA GLY A 119 -16.09 -6.85 -9.68
C GLY A 119 -14.97 -7.79 -10.16
N ALA A 120 -15.33 -9.03 -10.50
CA ALA A 120 -14.41 -10.04 -11.05
C ALA A 120 -14.14 -9.84 -12.55
N GLY A 121 -14.05 -8.58 -13.01
CA GLY A 121 -13.74 -8.28 -14.40
C GLY A 121 -12.34 -8.76 -14.76
N PRO A 122 -12.11 -9.29 -15.97
CA PRO A 122 -10.74 -9.54 -16.42
C PRO A 122 -10.09 -8.18 -16.69
N PHE A 123 -9.15 -7.79 -15.84
CA PHE A 123 -8.27 -6.64 -16.05
C PHE A 123 -6.88 -7.15 -16.47
N PRO A 124 -6.70 -7.64 -17.72
CA PRO A 124 -5.43 -8.22 -18.14
C PRO A 124 -4.27 -7.21 -18.06
N GLU A 125 -4.55 -5.91 -18.18
CA GLU A 125 -3.55 -4.86 -18.01
C GLU A 125 -3.15 -4.64 -16.54
N ALA A 126 -3.94 -5.11 -15.57
CA ALA A 126 -3.67 -4.92 -14.15
C ALA A 126 -2.39 -5.64 -13.71
N ASP A 127 -2.14 -6.85 -14.20
CA ASP A 127 -0.94 -7.62 -13.88
C ASP A 127 0.33 -6.94 -14.40
N GLU A 128 0.32 -6.46 -15.65
CA GLU A 128 1.47 -5.78 -16.24
C GLU A 128 1.77 -4.46 -15.50
N ARG A 129 0.73 -3.70 -15.16
CA ARG A 129 0.84 -2.45 -14.40
C ARG A 129 1.32 -2.71 -12.98
N ALA A 130 0.79 -3.72 -12.30
CA ALA A 130 1.25 -4.14 -10.98
C ALA A 130 2.74 -4.50 -10.98
N ALA A 131 3.20 -5.26 -11.98
CA ALA A 131 4.62 -5.57 -12.16
C ALA A 131 5.47 -4.30 -12.45
N SER A 132 4.92 -3.35 -13.20
CA SER A 132 5.57 -2.05 -13.43
C SER A 132 5.74 -1.25 -12.14
N ILE A 133 4.71 -1.22 -11.30
CA ILE A 133 4.75 -0.60 -9.97
C ILE A 133 5.85 -1.24 -9.10
N MET A 134 5.90 -2.58 -9.04
CA MET A 134 6.93 -3.31 -8.30
C MET A 134 8.35 -2.93 -8.76
N ARG A 135 8.60 -2.91 -10.08
CA ARG A 135 9.91 -2.50 -10.63
C ARG A 135 10.25 -1.05 -10.28
N ALA A 136 9.29 -0.14 -10.40
CA ALA A 136 9.50 1.28 -10.14
C ALA A 136 9.82 1.58 -8.67
N LEU A 137 9.17 0.86 -7.75
CA LEU A 137 9.40 1.00 -6.32
C LEU A 137 10.67 0.28 -5.85
N GLY A 138 10.96 -0.91 -6.40
CA GLY A 138 12.20 -1.62 -6.15
C GLY A 138 13.44 -0.81 -6.56
N ALA A 139 13.41 -0.14 -7.72
CA ALA A 139 14.48 0.77 -8.16
C ALA A 139 14.72 1.97 -7.22
N ARG A 140 13.76 2.26 -6.32
CA ARG A 140 13.82 3.34 -5.33
C ARG A 140 14.13 2.83 -3.92
N GLY A 141 14.36 1.53 -3.75
CA GLY A 141 14.70 0.90 -2.47
C GLY A 141 13.51 0.67 -1.54
N TYR A 142 12.30 0.61 -2.08
CA TYR A 142 11.11 0.14 -1.37
C TYR A 142 10.88 -1.35 -1.68
N PHE A 143 10.25 -2.09 -0.76
CA PHE A 143 9.99 -3.52 -0.92
C PHE A 143 11.30 -4.31 -1.00
N LEU A 144 12.14 -4.15 0.03
CA LEU A 144 13.24 -5.07 0.29
C LEU A 144 12.66 -6.31 0.98
N PRO A 145 13.04 -7.54 0.58
CA PRO A 145 12.43 -8.74 1.16
C PRO A 145 12.58 -8.70 2.67
N LEU A 146 11.53 -9.03 3.42
CA LEU A 146 11.59 -9.15 4.89
C LEU A 146 12.61 -10.23 5.36
N ALA A 147 13.33 -10.87 4.44
CA ALA A 147 14.44 -11.79 4.67
C ALA A 147 15.55 -11.28 5.62
N GLY A 148 15.54 -10.01 6.02
CA GLY A 148 16.41 -9.47 7.07
C GLY A 148 15.82 -9.45 8.50
N LEU A 149 14.54 -9.75 8.70
CA LEU A 149 13.86 -9.63 10.00
C LEU A 149 13.67 -10.96 10.75
N HIS A 150 13.77 -12.11 10.07
CA HIS A 150 13.70 -13.43 10.72
C HIS A 150 15.05 -14.00 11.17
N THR A 151 16.18 -13.46 10.72
CA THR A 151 17.53 -13.94 11.11
C THR A 151 18.13 -13.21 12.31
N ALA A 152 17.61 -12.05 12.70
CA ALA A 152 18.11 -11.32 13.87
C ALA A 152 17.57 -11.84 15.23
N GLY A 153 16.74 -12.89 15.24
CA GLY A 153 16.13 -13.44 16.45
C GLY A 153 16.34 -14.94 16.68
N ALA A 154 17.07 -15.65 15.81
CA ALA A 154 17.22 -17.11 15.89
C ALA A 154 18.65 -17.60 16.26
N GLU A 155 19.59 -16.69 16.52
CA GLU A 155 20.94 -17.05 16.99
C GLU A 155 21.25 -16.39 18.35
N SER A 156 20.44 -16.67 19.37
CA SER A 156 20.83 -16.39 20.75
C SER A 156 20.10 -17.28 21.75
N THR A 157 19.96 -18.58 21.49
CA THR A 157 19.74 -19.59 22.54
C THR A 157 20.00 -21.00 22.01
N ALA A 158 21.27 -21.40 22.01
CA ALA A 158 21.75 -22.75 22.28
C ALA A 158 23.26 -22.56 22.58
N ALA A 159 23.69 -22.40 23.84
CA ALA A 159 23.89 -23.46 24.82
C ALA A 159 24.82 -24.56 24.28
#